data_AF-A0AAE3JJX3-F1
#
_entry.id   AF-A0AAE3JJX3-F1
#
_cell.length_a   1.000
_cell.length_b   1.000
_cell.length_c   1.000
_cell.angle_alpha   90.00
_cell.angle_beta   90.00
_cell.angle_gamma   90.00
#
_symmetry.space_group_name_H-M   'P 1'
#
loop_
_entity.id
_entity.type
_entity.pdbx_description
1 polymer ?
#
loop_
_entity_poly.entity_id
_entity_poly.type
_entity_poly.pdbx_seq_one_letter_code
_entity_poly.pdbx_strand_id
1 'polypeptide(L)'
;HSIDGEFAIRKGDWKLIMCPSSGGWSFPRPRRDSAVIATLPPIQLYNLKNDPSEENNLQAENTEKAQELKTLLAKYILDGRSTPGVPQQNDRADDWKQIHWIDE
;
A
#
# COMPACT_ATOMS: atom_id res chain seq x y z
N HIS A 1 9.80 -4.63 5.49
CA HIS A 1 8.85 -3.68 6.08
C HIS A 1 9.33 -2.25 5.83
N SER A 2 8.41 -1.32 5.56
CA SER A 2 8.73 0.11 5.48
C SER A 2 9.16 0.65 6.85
N ILE A 3 10.02 1.67 6.85
CA ILE A 3 10.49 2.35 8.07
C ILE A 3 9.35 2.99 8.87
N ASP A 4 8.27 3.39 8.19
CA ASP A 4 7.09 4.00 8.81
C ASP A 4 5.89 3.03 8.86
N GLY A 5 6.11 1.73 8.63
CA GLY A 5 5.06 0.70 8.77
C GLY A 5 4.03 0.66 7.64
N GLU A 6 4.32 1.28 6.51
CA GLU A 6 3.41 1.36 5.36
C GLU A 6 2.99 -0.01 4.82
N PHE A 7 1.72 -0.11 4.42
CA PHE A 7 1.13 -1.35 3.91
C PHE A 7 1.38 -1.55 2.42
N ALA A 8 1.44 -2.82 2.03
CA ALA A 8 1.41 -3.26 0.65
C ALA A 8 0.62 -4.56 0.52
N ILE A 9 -0.03 -4.77 -0.63
CA ILE A 9 -0.71 -6.01 -0.96
C ILE A 9 -0.29 -6.48 -2.36
N ARG A 10 -0.14 -7.79 -2.52
CA ARG A 10 0.06 -8.43 -3.82
C ARG A 10 -1.06 -9.43 -4.09
N LYS A 11 -1.65 -9.37 -5.28
CA LYS A 11 -2.63 -10.35 -5.77
C LYS A 11 -2.27 -10.72 -7.21
N GLY A 12 -1.78 -11.95 -7.39
CA GLY A 12 -1.23 -12.39 -8.67
C GLY A 12 -0.05 -11.51 -9.10
N ASP A 13 -0.15 -10.93 -10.28
CA ASP A 13 0.89 -10.07 -10.87
C ASP A 13 0.86 -8.63 -10.36
N TRP A 14 -0.20 -8.22 -9.67
CA TRP A 14 -0.37 -6.83 -9.25
C TRP A 14 0.08 -6.61 -7.81
N LYS A 15 0.81 -5.52 -7.59
CA LYS A 15 1.24 -5.06 -6.27
C LYS A 15 0.79 -3.62 -6.06
N LEU A 16 0.10 -3.37 -4.95
CA LEU A 16 -0.28 -2.04 -4.49
C LEU A 16 0.54 -1.70 -3.24
N ILE A 17 1.05 -0.47 -3.16
CA ILE A 17 1.78 0.07 -2.01
C ILE A 17 1.06 1.35 -1.56
N MET A 18 0.70 1.41 -0.28
CA MET A 18 -0.01 2.55 0.33
C MET A 18 0.97 3.64 0.79
N CYS A 19 1.91 4.03 -0.06
CA CYS A 19 2.90 5.06 0.25
C CYS A 19 3.34 5.79 -1.02
N PRO A 20 3.56 7.11 -0.99
CA PRO A 20 4.16 7.87 -2.10
C PRO A 20 5.70 7.73 -2.19
N SER A 21 6.33 7.08 -1.22
CA SER A 21 7.80 7.01 -1.10
C SER A 21 8.36 5.61 -1.26
N SER A 22 9.69 5.44 -1.19
CA SER A 22 10.32 4.11 -1.18
C SER A 22 10.02 3.29 0.08
N GLY A 23 9.53 3.94 1.15
CA GLY A 23 9.36 3.32 2.46
C GLY A 23 10.67 2.99 3.17
N GLY A 24 11.83 3.50 2.71
CA GLY A 24 13.12 3.15 3.32
C GLY A 24 14.29 4.03 2.88
N TRP A 25 15.40 3.39 2.51
CA TRP A 25 16.68 4.10 2.34
C TRP A 25 16.94 4.60 0.91
N SER A 26 16.08 4.23 -0.04
CA SER A 26 16.18 4.61 -1.45
C SER A 26 15.37 5.85 -1.76
N PHE A 27 15.74 6.57 -2.81
CA PHE A 27 14.98 7.72 -3.28
C PHE A 27 13.60 7.30 -3.80
N PRO A 28 12.53 8.08 -3.53
CA PRO A 28 12.48 9.18 -2.57
C PRO A 28 12.44 8.63 -1.14
N ARG A 29 13.36 9.10 -0.29
CA ARG A 29 13.54 8.62 1.08
C ARG A 29 12.53 9.29 1.99
N PRO A 30 11.80 8.53 2.83
CA PRO A 30 10.99 9.11 3.90
C PRO A 30 11.80 10.11 4.71
N ARG A 31 11.16 11.22 5.10
CA ARG A 31 11.73 12.32 5.93
C ARG A 31 12.83 13.19 5.30
N ARG A 32 13.61 12.68 4.35
CA ARG A 32 14.66 13.48 3.65
C ARG A 32 14.15 14.17 2.41
N ASP A 33 13.31 13.50 1.64
CA ASP A 33 12.89 13.97 0.32
C ASP A 33 11.40 14.42 0.35
N SER A 34 10.97 15.04 1.46
CA SER A 34 9.56 15.39 1.73
C SER A 34 8.93 16.32 0.70
N ALA A 35 9.69 17.28 0.17
CA ALA A 35 9.22 18.18 -0.88
C ALA A 35 8.87 17.44 -2.18
N VAL A 36 9.66 16.42 -2.54
CA VAL A 36 9.37 15.58 -3.71
C VAL A 36 8.19 14.67 -3.42
N ILE A 37 8.18 14.02 -2.24
CA ILE A 37 7.09 13.13 -1.82
C ILE A 37 5.72 13.83 -1.87
N ALA A 38 5.65 15.10 -1.48
CA ALA A 38 4.41 15.89 -1.52
C ALA A 38 3.85 16.10 -2.95
N THR A 39 4.64 15.87 -3.98
CA THR A 39 4.23 15.98 -5.39
C THR A 39 3.87 14.63 -6.02
N LEU A 40 4.13 13.53 -5.32
CA LEU A 40 3.92 12.18 -5.83
C LEU A 40 2.52 11.65 -5.51
N PRO A 41 1.98 10.73 -6.31
CA PRO A 41 0.74 10.03 -5.99
C PRO A 41 0.83 9.34 -4.62
N PRO A 42 -0.23 9.37 -3.80
CA PRO A 42 -0.22 8.81 -2.44
C PRO A 42 -0.06 7.28 -2.41
N ILE A 43 -0.32 6.62 -3.54
CA ILE A 43 -0.24 5.18 -3.72
C ILE A 43 0.60 4.83 -4.95
N GLN A 44 1.15 3.63 -4.95
CA GLN A 44 1.89 3.09 -6.10
C GLN A 44 1.28 1.74 -6.50
N LEU A 45 1.05 1.56 -7.81
CA LEU A 45 0.53 0.32 -8.39
C LEU A 45 1.48 -0.20 -9.46
N TYR A 46 1.90 -1.45 -9.32
CA TYR A 46 2.83 -2.11 -10.24
C TYR A 46 2.27 -3.43 -10.77
N ASN A 47 2.61 -3.74 -12.01
CA ASN A 47 2.38 -5.05 -12.61
C ASN A 47 3.71 -5.80 -12.70
N LEU A 48 3.97 -6.66 -11.71
CA LEU A 48 5.23 -7.39 -11.53
C LEU A 48 5.54 -8.41 -12.62
N LYS A 49 4.56 -8.77 -13.46
CA LYS A 49 4.81 -9.64 -14.62
C LYS A 49 5.65 -8.92 -15.67
N ASN A 50 5.39 -7.63 -15.87
CA ASN A 50 6.06 -6.82 -16.88
C ASN A 50 7.11 -5.89 -16.26
N ASP A 51 6.94 -5.53 -14.99
CA ASP A 51 7.78 -4.59 -14.25
C ASP A 51 8.11 -5.14 -12.85
N PRO A 52 9.00 -6.16 -12.77
CA PRO A 52 9.45 -6.72 -11.51
C PRO A 52 10.33 -5.75 -10.70
N SER A 53 10.84 -4.69 -11.33
CA SER A 53 11.69 -3.66 -10.71
C SER A 53 10.89 -2.52 -10.07
N GLU A 54 9.57 -2.47 -10.28
CA GLU A 54 8.67 -1.47 -9.70
C GLU A 54 9.01 -0.03 -10.15
N GLU A 55 9.31 0.13 -11.45
CA GLU A 55 9.75 1.41 -12.04
C GLU A 55 8.58 2.26 -12.55
N ASN A 56 7.50 1.63 -13.02
CA ASN A 56 6.39 2.29 -13.70
C ASN A 56 5.13 2.27 -12.83
N ASN A 57 4.83 3.39 -12.16
CA ASN A 57 3.63 3.50 -11.34
C ASN A 57 2.37 3.63 -12.23
N LEU A 58 1.57 2.57 -12.29
CA LEU A 58 0.36 2.45 -13.12
C LEU A 58 -0.93 2.91 -12.42
N GLN A 59 -0.85 3.55 -11.24
CA GLN A 59 -2.04 3.86 -10.44
C GLN A 59 -3.05 4.77 -11.17
N ALA A 60 -2.55 5.73 -11.97
CA ALA A 60 -3.39 6.65 -12.73
C ALA A 60 -4.09 5.99 -13.91
N GLU A 61 -3.44 4.98 -14.51
CA GLU A 61 -3.93 4.27 -15.69
C GLU A 61 -4.85 3.11 -15.33
N ASN A 62 -4.70 2.55 -14.12
CA ASN A 62 -5.41 1.36 -13.66
C ASN A 62 -6.10 1.61 -12.32
N THR A 63 -6.90 2.67 -12.25
CA THR A 63 -7.62 3.09 -11.02
C THR A 63 -8.54 2.01 -10.48
N GLU A 64 -9.24 1.26 -11.35
CA GLU A 64 -10.09 0.12 -10.94
C GLU A 64 -9.27 -0.97 -10.23
N LYS A 65 -8.09 -1.30 -10.76
CA LYS A 65 -7.19 -2.29 -10.15
C LYS A 65 -6.63 -1.79 -8.82
N ALA A 66 -6.27 -0.51 -8.74
CA ALA A 66 -5.84 0.12 -7.49
C ALA A 66 -6.95 0.02 -6.42
N GLN A 67 -8.20 0.34 -6.79
CA GLN A 67 -9.34 0.27 -5.88
C GLN A 67 -9.68 -1.17 -5.46
N GLU A 68 -9.60 -2.14 -6.37
CA GLU A 68 -9.78 -3.56 -6.06
C GLU A 68 -8.79 -4.01 -4.95
N LEU A 69 -7.51 -3.70 -5.14
CA LEU A 69 -6.47 -4.08 -4.18
C LEU A 69 -6.56 -3.31 -2.87
N LYS A 70 -6.90 -2.01 -2.91
CA LYS A 70 -7.16 -1.19 -1.72
C LYS A 70 -8.30 -1.79 -0.90
N THR A 71 -9.40 -2.14 -1.55
CA THR A 71 -10.58 -2.76 -0.89
C THR A 71 -10.22 -4.13 -0.29
N LEU A 72 -9.43 -4.94 -1.01
CA LEU A 72 -8.99 -6.24 -0.50
C LEU A 72 -8.07 -6.10 0.71
N LEU A 73 -7.15 -5.14 0.69
CA LEU A 73 -6.28 -4.84 1.82
C LEU A 73 -7.10 -4.36 3.03
N ALA A 74 -8.07 -3.46 2.83
CA ALA A 74 -8.98 -3.02 3.88
C ALA A 74 -9.69 -4.20 4.53
N LYS A 75 -10.22 -5.12 3.71
CA LYS A 75 -10.87 -6.33 4.17
C LYS A 75 -9.96 -7.18 5.04
N TYR A 76 -8.71 -7.39 4.62
CA TYR A 76 -7.76 -8.19 5.42
C TYR A 76 -7.39 -7.53 6.74
N ILE A 77 -7.32 -6.20 6.78
CA ILE A 77 -7.10 -5.45 8.02
C ILE A 77 -8.32 -5.58 8.94
N LEU A 78 -9.53 -5.36 8.43
CA LEU A 78 -10.77 -5.44 9.22
C LEU A 78 -11.08 -6.86 9.71
N ASP A 79 -10.84 -7.87 8.87
CA ASP A 79 -11.01 -9.28 9.26
C ASP A 79 -9.87 -9.76 10.18
N GLY A 80 -8.78 -9.00 10.28
CA GLY A 80 -7.54 -9.40 10.98
C GLY A 80 -6.84 -10.62 10.36
N ARG A 81 -7.20 -10.98 9.12
CA ARG A 81 -6.69 -12.16 8.42
C ARG A 81 -6.97 -12.13 6.93
N SER A 82 -6.17 -12.87 6.18
CA SER A 82 -6.35 -13.08 4.73
C SER A 82 -6.93 -14.44 4.35
N THR A 83 -7.09 -15.34 5.33
CA THR A 83 -7.58 -16.71 5.12
C THR A 83 -9.03 -16.88 5.57
N PRO A 84 -9.77 -17.86 5.02
CA PRO A 84 -11.15 -18.14 5.45
C PRO A 84 -11.26 -18.47 6.95
N GLY A 85 -12.28 -17.93 7.58
CA GLY A 85 -12.67 -18.24 8.96
C GLY A 85 -13.18 -17.01 9.70
N VAL A 86 -13.38 -17.15 11.01
CA VAL A 86 -13.90 -16.06 11.84
C VAL A 86 -12.89 -14.90 11.85
N PRO A 87 -13.35 -13.63 11.75
CA PRO A 87 -12.52 -12.46 11.94
C PRO A 87 -11.72 -12.52 13.25
N GLN A 88 -10.51 -11.98 13.24
CA GLN A 88 -9.61 -11.93 14.39
C GLN A 88 -9.28 -10.47 14.71
N GLN A 89 -8.96 -10.20 15.98
CA GLN A 89 -8.55 -8.86 16.38
C GLN A 89 -7.07 -8.66 16.09
N ASN A 90 -6.74 -7.60 15.35
CA ASN A 90 -5.37 -7.14 15.18
C ASN A 90 -4.89 -6.45 16.46
N ASP A 91 -3.60 -6.62 16.77
CA ASP A 91 -3.00 -5.99 17.96
C ASP A 91 -2.94 -4.46 17.80
N ARG A 92 -3.68 -3.76 18.66
CA ARG A 92 -3.73 -2.28 18.72
C ARG A 92 -3.99 -1.60 17.38
N ALA A 93 -4.88 -2.17 16.56
CA ALA A 93 -5.21 -1.61 15.24
C ALA A 93 -5.71 -0.16 15.29
N ASP A 94 -6.40 0.22 16.38
CA ASP A 94 -6.89 1.58 16.60
C ASP A 94 -5.77 2.63 16.69
N ASP A 95 -4.53 2.20 16.98
CA ASP A 95 -3.35 3.07 17.06
C ASP A 95 -2.61 3.23 15.70
N TRP A 96 -3.02 2.49 14.67
CA TRP A 96 -2.29 2.43 13.40
C TRP A 96 -2.62 3.64 12.53
N LYS A 97 -1.67 4.57 12.39
CA LYS A 97 -1.84 5.76 11.53
C LYS A 97 -1.95 5.40 10.04
N GLN A 98 -1.46 4.21 9.68
CA GLN A 98 -1.37 3.71 8.31
C GLN A 98 -2.70 3.20 7.75
N ILE A 99 -3.78 3.17 8.56
CA ILE A 99 -5.11 2.69 8.12
C ILE A 99 -6.17 3.79 8.01
N HIS A 100 -5.78 5.07 8.08
CA HIS A 100 -6.68 6.24 8.01
C HIS A 100 -7.60 6.28 6.77
N TRP A 101 -7.24 5.57 5.71
CA TRP A 101 -7.96 5.51 4.43
C TRP A 101 -9.06 4.44 4.38
N ILE A 102 -9.24 3.64 5.44
CA ILE A 102 -10.28 2.58 5.52
C ILE A 102 -11.66 3.18 5.81
N ASP A 103 -11.71 4.31 6.52
CA ASP A 103 -12.95 4.98 6.93
C ASP A 103 -13.41 6.09 5.95
N GLU A 104 -12.72 6.26 4.81
CA GLU A 104 -13.07 7.17 3.71
C GLU A 104 -14.02 6.53 2.69
#